data_AF-A0A6I3SPK0-F1
#
_entry.id   AF-A0A6I3SPK0-F1
#
_cell.length_a   1.000
_cell.length_b   1.000
_cell.length_c   1.000
_cell.angle_alpha   90.00
_cell.angle_beta   90.00
_cell.angle_gamma   90.00
#
_symmetry.space_group_name_H-M   'P 1'
#
loop_
_entity.id
_entity.type
_entity.pdbx_description
1 polymer ?
#
loop_
_entity_poly.entity_id
_entity_poly.type
_entity_poly.pdbx_seq_one_letter_code
_entity_poly.pdbx_strand_id
1 'polypeptide(L)'
;MLPVLSHRRRSIPVNLARSQEPGLSKSWGQPRNATNTCFQNKSPTKREYPMDFSAFITDFFVWQGSIFKGNIFLIGNPQSDLPPYTEANVCHGGGPLLIHTVGPGENLYAISRRYGVSIDDTQRANLLPNPGQLIIGQSIVIPITAQSHTVRPGDTLFTLSQRYGVTPEALAQANNIPVTAPLIPGTVLRIPQRERTPIEVNAYLEIMGERGRQITRDVGFFLTYMSFFSYQVRANGDLVPINDQTVINEALNQRVAPLMVITNFAEGTFSSEIARAVFTDQTAQNRLFDNIESTLRTKGYRGLNIDFEYIFPEDRELYNQFLRRVVARFRPQGYLLCTAVAPKTSGTQTGTLYEAHDYPVHGQLMDFVILMTYEWGWSGGPPLAVAPVPQVRQVLDYATTVIPANKIMMGMPLYGYDWVLPYVPGGQWARSISPQEAIRLALRYNAAIQYDPRSQAPFFNYYDEQGREHIVWFEDARSAQAKFDLVKAYNLRGVSYWVLGGDFPQNWILLADNFTIRKIV
;
A
#
# COMPACT_ATOMS: atom_id res chain seq x y z
N MET A 1 -82.98 -9.45 -51.07
CA MET A 1 -81.50 -9.35 -51.11
C MET A 1 -81.02 -9.67 -49.71
N LEU A 2 -80.61 -10.93 -49.53
CA LEU A 2 -81.09 -11.64 -48.35
C LEU A 2 -80.33 -11.30 -47.06
N PRO A 3 -81.07 -11.13 -45.95
CA PRO A 3 -80.76 -10.37 -44.75
C PRO A 3 -80.51 -11.33 -43.57
N VAL A 4 -80.49 -10.92 -42.30
CA VAL A 4 -81.59 -11.18 -41.32
C VAL A 4 -80.95 -11.05 -39.93
N LEU A 5 -81.35 -10.04 -39.15
CA LEU A 5 -82.31 -10.12 -38.02
C LEU A 5 -81.81 -11.06 -36.90
N SER A 6 -81.48 -10.52 -35.74
CA SER A 6 -82.39 -10.08 -34.68
C SER A 6 -82.41 -11.10 -33.54
N HIS A 7 -82.34 -10.55 -32.34
CA HIS A 7 -82.67 -11.12 -31.04
C HIS A 7 -83.38 -12.49 -30.99
N ARG A 8 -82.92 -13.34 -30.06
CA ARG A 8 -83.79 -13.85 -28.98
C ARG A 8 -83.00 -14.42 -27.81
N ARG A 9 -83.43 -14.00 -26.62
CA ARG A 9 -83.14 -14.61 -25.32
C ARG A 9 -83.67 -16.05 -25.29
N ARG A 10 -82.95 -16.96 -24.64
CA ARG A 10 -83.45 -17.76 -23.51
C ARG A 10 -82.32 -18.56 -22.86
N SER A 11 -82.20 -18.29 -21.57
CA SER A 11 -81.61 -19.03 -20.46
C SER A 11 -81.90 -20.54 -20.45
N ILE A 12 -80.94 -21.33 -19.93
CA ILE A 12 -81.09 -22.44 -18.96
C ILE A 12 -79.69 -22.83 -18.44
N PRO A 13 -79.55 -23.31 -17.19
CA PRO A 13 -78.51 -22.84 -16.26
C PRO A 13 -77.40 -23.84 -15.88
N VAL A 14 -76.30 -23.24 -15.43
CA VAL A 14 -75.40 -23.56 -14.29
C VAL A 14 -74.85 -24.99 -14.17
N ASN A 15 -73.53 -25.09 -14.39
CA ASN A 15 -72.67 -25.96 -13.60
C ASN A 15 -71.42 -25.18 -13.19
N LEU A 16 -71.16 -25.16 -11.88
CA LEU A 16 -70.04 -24.47 -11.22
C LEU A 16 -68.76 -25.30 -11.35
N ALA A 17 -67.80 -24.81 -12.13
CA ALA A 17 -66.39 -25.17 -12.02
C ALA A 17 -65.56 -23.96 -12.49
N ARG A 18 -64.91 -23.25 -11.55
CA ARG A 18 -64.08 -22.07 -11.86
C ARG A 18 -62.68 -22.53 -12.27
N SER A 19 -62.38 -22.42 -13.56
CA SER A 19 -61.05 -22.48 -14.14
C SER A 19 -60.56 -21.09 -14.55
N GLN A 20 -59.32 -20.81 -14.17
CA GLN A 20 -58.22 -20.12 -14.88
C GLN A 20 -58.44 -18.94 -15.86
N GLU A 21 -57.57 -17.93 -15.63
CA GLU A 21 -56.96 -16.94 -16.55
C GLU A 21 -57.78 -15.72 -17.06
N PRO A 22 -57.12 -14.63 -17.53
CA PRO A 22 -55.98 -13.89 -16.97
C PRO A 22 -56.24 -12.36 -16.97
N GLY A 23 -55.52 -11.58 -16.16
CA GLY A 23 -55.70 -10.12 -16.15
C GLY A 23 -54.73 -9.34 -15.25
N LEU A 24 -53.71 -8.79 -15.91
CA LEU A 24 -52.86 -7.65 -15.54
C LEU A 24 -53.27 -6.82 -14.30
N SER A 25 -52.35 -6.71 -13.34
CA SER A 25 -52.16 -5.45 -12.60
C SER A 25 -50.69 -5.25 -12.23
N LYS A 26 -50.13 -4.14 -12.73
CA LYS A 26 -48.82 -3.58 -12.38
C LYS A 26 -48.72 -3.40 -10.86
N SER A 27 -47.73 -4.05 -10.22
CA SER A 27 -47.23 -3.61 -8.92
C SER A 27 -45.84 -3.02 -9.09
N TRP A 28 -45.73 -1.75 -8.76
CA TRP A 28 -44.51 -0.96 -8.71
C TRP A 28 -43.46 -1.66 -7.84
N GLY A 29 -42.32 -1.99 -8.44
CA GLY A 29 -41.14 -2.43 -7.71
C GLY A 29 -40.64 -1.29 -6.83
N GLN A 30 -40.58 -1.52 -5.53
CA GLN A 30 -39.81 -0.66 -4.64
C GLN A 30 -38.32 -0.72 -5.02
N PRO A 31 -37.60 0.40 -5.03
CA PRO A 31 -36.16 0.37 -5.27
C PRO A 31 -35.49 -0.38 -4.11
N ARG A 32 -34.65 -1.36 -4.45
CA ARG A 32 -33.75 -2.00 -3.47
C ARG A 32 -32.82 -0.91 -2.93
N ASN A 33 -32.96 -0.56 -1.66
CA ASN A 33 -31.93 0.21 -0.96
C ASN A 33 -30.65 -0.63 -0.95
N ALA A 34 -29.67 -0.24 -1.76
CA ALA A 34 -28.30 -0.71 -1.61
C ALA A 34 -27.82 -0.25 -0.22
N THR A 35 -27.56 -1.18 0.68
CA THR A 35 -26.96 -0.87 1.98
C THR A 35 -25.51 -0.44 1.76
N ASN A 36 -25.26 0.87 1.81
CA ASN A 36 -23.96 1.54 1.63
C ASN A 36 -23.03 1.33 2.85
N THR A 37 -22.60 0.10 3.12
CA THR A 37 -21.65 -0.21 4.20
C THR A 37 -20.30 -0.63 3.62
N CYS A 38 -19.19 -0.07 4.13
CA CYS A 38 -17.87 -0.63 3.88
C CYS A 38 -17.73 -2.00 4.57
N PHE A 39 -16.92 -2.92 4.02
CA PHE A 39 -16.62 -4.21 4.65
C PHE A 39 -17.85 -5.10 4.88
N GLN A 40 -18.50 -5.59 3.82
CA GLN A 40 -19.50 -6.66 3.96
C GLN A 40 -18.83 -8.03 4.01
N ASN A 41 -18.48 -8.48 5.22
CA ASN A 41 -18.33 -9.90 5.52
C ASN A 41 -18.73 -10.22 6.96
N LYS A 42 -19.39 -11.36 7.14
CA LYS A 42 -19.96 -11.84 8.40
C LYS A 42 -18.92 -11.84 9.53
N SER A 43 -19.38 -11.45 10.72
CA SER A 43 -18.63 -11.47 11.98
C SER A 43 -17.73 -12.70 12.11
N PRO A 44 -16.43 -12.54 12.46
CA PRO A 44 -15.62 -13.69 12.83
C PRO A 44 -16.21 -14.27 14.12
N THR A 45 -16.63 -15.52 14.08
CA THR A 45 -16.97 -16.28 15.29
C THR A 45 -15.75 -16.27 16.20
N LYS A 46 -15.89 -15.75 17.43
CA LYS A 46 -14.89 -15.85 18.50
C LYS A 46 -14.43 -17.31 18.60
N ARG A 47 -13.18 -17.60 18.24
CA ARG A 47 -12.49 -18.80 18.71
C ARG A 47 -11.57 -18.38 19.82
N GLU A 48 -11.96 -18.71 21.04
CA GLU A 48 -11.07 -18.66 22.20
C GLU A 48 -10.04 -19.78 22.03
N TYR A 49 -8.77 -19.40 21.90
CA TYR A 49 -7.64 -20.30 22.13
C TYR A 49 -7.10 -20.01 23.53
N PRO A 50 -6.97 -21.01 24.41
CA PRO A 50 -6.40 -20.78 25.73
C PRO A 50 -4.92 -20.41 25.60
N MET A 51 -4.53 -19.28 26.18
CA MET A 51 -3.12 -18.88 26.33
C MET A 51 -2.49 -19.76 27.41
N ASP A 52 -1.58 -20.65 27.03
CA ASP A 52 -0.66 -21.31 27.97
C ASP A 52 0.66 -20.54 27.97
N PHE A 53 0.92 -19.82 29.07
CA PHE A 53 2.19 -19.17 29.37
C PHE A 53 3.07 -20.15 30.15
N SER A 54 3.62 -21.18 29.48
CA SER A 54 4.68 -21.99 30.07
C SER A 54 5.54 -22.70 29.02
N ALA A 55 6.86 -22.76 29.30
CA ALA A 55 7.97 -23.33 28.51
C ALA A 55 8.50 -22.43 27.37
N PHE A 56 9.75 -21.95 27.33
CA PHE A 56 11.02 -22.54 27.76
C PHE A 56 11.98 -21.48 28.35
N ILE A 57 12.47 -21.74 29.57
CA ILE A 57 13.75 -21.25 30.09
C ILE A 57 14.67 -22.46 30.11
N THR A 58 15.81 -22.39 29.40
CA THR A 58 17.16 -22.91 29.78
C THR A 58 18.03 -22.98 28.53
N ASP A 59 18.99 -22.06 28.38
CA ASP A 59 20.42 -22.37 28.45
C ASP A 59 21.25 -21.15 28.03
N PHE A 60 21.95 -20.58 29.02
CA PHE A 60 22.95 -19.55 28.86
C PHE A 60 24.28 -20.21 28.46
N PHE A 61 24.83 -19.84 27.31
CA PHE A 61 26.26 -19.93 27.06
C PHE A 61 26.79 -18.55 26.69
N VAL A 62 27.68 -18.04 27.54
CA VAL A 62 28.46 -16.82 27.33
C VAL A 62 29.58 -17.16 26.34
N TRP A 63 29.63 -16.47 25.21
CA TRP A 63 30.81 -16.43 24.35
C TRP A 63 31.14 -14.98 24.01
N GLN A 64 32.34 -14.57 24.39
CA GLN A 64 32.92 -13.25 24.17
C GLN A 64 33.35 -13.12 22.70
N GLY A 65 32.87 -12.09 22.04
CA GLY A 65 33.23 -11.77 20.66
C GLY A 65 32.18 -10.84 20.06
N SER A 66 32.54 -9.57 19.94
CA SER A 66 31.71 -8.52 19.36
C SER A 66 31.23 -8.85 17.95
N ILE A 67 30.10 -8.23 17.57
CA ILE A 67 29.48 -8.18 16.23
C ILE A 67 28.41 -9.27 16.00
N PHE A 68 27.18 -8.93 16.38
CA PHE A 68 25.96 -9.35 15.70
C PHE A 68 24.93 -8.23 15.91
N LYS A 69 24.15 -7.94 14.86
CA LYS A 69 22.78 -7.37 14.85
C LYS A 69 22.62 -6.19 13.90
N GLY A 70 22.42 -6.53 12.63
CA GLY A 70 21.60 -5.77 11.68
C GLY A 70 20.50 -6.67 11.11
N ASN A 71 20.00 -7.64 11.89
CA ASN A 71 18.77 -8.33 11.49
C ASN A 71 17.63 -7.38 11.82
N ILE A 72 16.94 -6.90 10.79
CA ILE A 72 15.59 -6.34 10.91
C ILE A 72 14.70 -7.51 11.35
N PHE A 73 14.73 -7.82 12.64
CA PHE A 73 13.70 -8.65 13.26
C PHE A 73 12.51 -7.73 13.52
N LEU A 74 11.60 -7.66 12.54
CA LEU A 74 10.23 -7.32 12.85
C LEU A 74 9.74 -8.40 13.81
N ILE A 75 9.72 -8.10 15.11
CA ILE A 75 8.99 -8.93 16.08
C ILE A 75 7.54 -8.90 15.61
N GLY A 76 7.08 -10.02 15.07
CA GLY A 76 5.75 -10.14 14.49
C GLY A 76 4.70 -9.72 15.51
N ASN A 77 3.93 -8.70 15.16
CA ASN A 77 2.73 -8.32 15.89
C ASN A 77 1.78 -9.54 15.92
N PRO A 78 1.12 -9.86 17.05
CA PRO A 78 0.07 -10.88 17.06
C PRO A 78 -0.96 -10.60 15.96
N GLN A 79 -1.46 -11.69 15.36
CA GLN A 79 -2.34 -11.69 14.19
C GLN A 79 -3.33 -10.53 14.21
N SER A 80 -3.36 -9.76 13.12
CA SER A 80 -4.47 -8.85 12.89
C SER A 80 -5.73 -9.70 12.68
N ASP A 81 -6.67 -9.65 13.62
CA ASP A 81 -7.98 -10.34 13.56
C ASP A 81 -8.93 -9.79 12.47
N LEU A 82 -8.37 -9.11 11.46
CA LEU A 82 -9.13 -8.47 10.41
C LEU A 82 -9.28 -9.44 9.24
N PRO A 83 -10.46 -9.50 8.63
CA PRO A 83 -10.61 -10.24 7.39
C PRO A 83 -9.68 -9.64 6.32
N PRO A 84 -9.17 -10.47 5.39
CA PRO A 84 -8.33 -9.98 4.31
C PRO A 84 -9.07 -8.90 3.50
N TYR A 85 -8.31 -7.92 2.99
CA TYR A 85 -8.88 -6.92 2.10
C TYR A 85 -9.25 -7.61 0.78
N THR A 86 -10.54 -7.59 0.47
CA THR A 86 -11.09 -8.09 -0.80
C THR A 86 -11.78 -6.96 -1.51
N GLU A 87 -12.05 -7.12 -2.81
CA GLU A 87 -12.89 -6.19 -3.58
C GLU A 87 -14.23 -5.93 -2.84
N ALA A 88 -14.85 -6.96 -2.27
CA ALA A 88 -16.10 -6.79 -1.52
C ALA A 88 -15.96 -6.00 -0.20
N ASN A 89 -14.75 -5.88 0.33
CA ASN A 89 -14.49 -5.32 1.65
C ASN A 89 -13.86 -3.91 1.61
N VAL A 90 -13.12 -3.57 0.57
CA VAL A 90 -12.61 -2.21 0.38
C VAL A 90 -13.80 -1.29 0.12
N CYS A 91 -13.82 -0.12 0.76
CA CYS A 91 -14.89 0.87 0.60
C CYS A 91 -15.13 1.20 -0.89
N HIS A 92 -16.13 0.55 -1.50
CA HIS A 92 -16.55 0.76 -2.88
C HIS A 92 -17.81 1.60 -3.01
N GLY A 93 -18.25 2.21 -1.90
CA GLY A 93 -19.23 3.27 -1.96
C GLY A 93 -18.53 4.48 -2.53
N GLY A 94 -18.56 4.64 -3.86
CA GLY A 94 -17.96 5.75 -4.56
C GLY A 94 -18.30 7.08 -3.88
N GLY A 95 -17.41 7.58 -3.06
CA GLY A 95 -17.29 8.91 -2.50
C GLY A 95 -15.82 9.02 -2.10
N PRO A 96 -15.21 10.20 -2.16
CA PRO A 96 -13.78 10.32 -1.88
C PRO A 96 -13.52 10.05 -0.40
N LEU A 97 -12.42 9.36 -0.12
CA LEU A 97 -11.93 9.25 1.25
C LEU A 97 -11.37 10.59 1.73
N LEU A 98 -11.77 10.99 2.93
CA LEU A 98 -11.27 12.22 3.55
C LEU A 98 -10.29 11.89 4.67
N ILE A 99 -9.17 12.60 4.71
CA ILE A 99 -8.21 12.51 5.81
C ILE A 99 -8.58 13.58 6.84
N HIS A 100 -8.89 13.15 8.05
CA HIS A 100 -9.18 14.03 9.17
C HIS A 100 -8.06 13.95 10.20
N THR A 101 -7.55 15.11 10.63
CA THR A 101 -6.59 15.21 11.74
C THR A 101 -7.36 15.50 13.02
N VAL A 102 -7.20 14.64 14.02
CA VAL A 102 -7.85 14.75 15.33
C VAL A 102 -7.39 16.02 16.05
N GLY A 103 -8.34 16.89 16.36
CA GLY A 103 -8.13 18.09 17.17
C GLY A 103 -8.33 17.85 18.67
N PRO A 104 -8.02 18.87 19.51
CA PRO A 104 -8.23 18.80 20.94
C PRO A 104 -9.69 18.50 21.31
N GLY A 105 -9.91 17.46 22.12
CA GLY A 105 -11.23 17.06 22.62
C GLY A 105 -12.14 16.36 21.59
N GLU A 106 -11.69 16.16 20.34
CA GLU A 106 -12.45 15.37 19.37
C GLU A 106 -12.48 13.89 19.76
N ASN A 107 -13.62 13.26 19.49
CA ASN A 107 -13.81 11.83 19.66
C ASN A 107 -14.52 11.26 18.43
N LEU A 108 -14.49 9.94 18.30
CA LEU A 108 -15.00 9.28 17.11
C LEU A 108 -16.51 9.50 16.89
N TYR A 109 -17.28 9.73 17.95
CA TYR A 109 -18.70 10.07 17.85
C TYR A 109 -18.93 11.43 17.19
N ALA A 110 -18.22 12.47 17.67
CA ALA A 110 -18.30 13.81 17.09
C ALA A 110 -17.85 13.83 15.63
N ILE A 111 -16.75 13.14 15.33
CA ILE A 111 -16.21 12.99 13.96
C ILE A 111 -17.21 12.27 13.07
N SER A 112 -17.76 11.14 13.52
CA SER A 112 -18.73 10.35 12.75
C SER A 112 -20.00 11.16 12.46
N ARG A 113 -20.52 11.94 13.43
CA ARG A 113 -21.67 12.82 13.22
C ARG A 113 -21.37 13.96 12.24
N ARG A 114 -20.16 14.53 12.28
CA ARG A 114 -19.71 15.59 11.37
C ARG A 114 -19.78 15.12 9.92
N TYR A 115 -19.15 13.99 9.63
CA TYR A 115 -19.05 13.45 8.26
C TYR A 115 -20.26 12.60 7.84
N GLY A 116 -21.13 12.22 8.78
CA GLY A 116 -22.28 11.37 8.50
C GLY A 116 -21.89 9.92 8.18
N VAL A 117 -20.83 9.42 8.79
CA VAL A 117 -20.32 8.04 8.62
C VAL A 117 -20.57 7.20 9.87
N SER A 118 -20.51 5.88 9.72
CA SER A 118 -20.58 4.96 10.86
C SER A 118 -19.28 5.01 11.68
N ILE A 119 -19.42 4.95 13.01
CA ILE A 119 -18.30 4.77 13.94
C ILE A 119 -17.57 3.48 13.59
N ASP A 120 -18.31 2.37 13.42
CA ASP A 120 -17.75 1.05 13.12
C ASP A 120 -16.98 1.02 11.79
N ASP A 121 -17.49 1.69 10.75
CA ASP A 121 -16.78 1.81 9.47
C ASP A 121 -15.49 2.60 9.62
N THR A 122 -15.53 3.69 10.38
CA THR A 122 -14.34 4.52 10.65
C THR A 122 -13.31 3.76 11.48
N GLN A 123 -13.74 2.97 12.46
CA GLN A 123 -12.84 2.11 13.24
C GLN A 123 -12.16 1.06 12.36
N ARG A 124 -12.93 0.34 11.54
CA ARG A 124 -12.40 -0.68 10.63
C ARG A 124 -11.43 -0.10 9.61
N ALA A 125 -11.73 1.08 9.06
CA ALA A 125 -10.86 1.73 8.08
C ALA A 125 -9.50 2.18 8.66
N ASN A 126 -9.40 2.37 9.98
CA ASN A 126 -8.20 2.92 10.63
C ASN A 126 -7.54 1.96 11.63
N LEU A 127 -8.10 0.77 11.81
CA LEU A 127 -7.69 -0.20 12.82
C LEU A 127 -7.49 0.42 14.19
N LEU A 128 -8.47 1.22 14.61
CA LEU A 128 -8.45 1.86 15.93
C LEU A 128 -8.66 0.78 17.00
N PRO A 129 -7.63 0.40 17.77
CA PRO A 129 -7.76 -0.68 18.76
C PRO A 129 -8.69 -0.28 19.91
N ASN A 130 -8.82 1.03 20.18
CA ASN A 130 -9.77 1.56 21.13
C ASN A 130 -10.45 2.83 20.56
N PRO A 131 -11.76 2.80 20.21
CA PRO A 131 -12.46 3.95 19.64
C PRO A 131 -12.58 5.16 20.59
N GLY A 132 -12.41 4.92 21.90
CA GLY A 132 -12.43 5.97 22.91
C GLY A 132 -11.11 6.72 23.08
N GLN A 133 -10.05 6.28 22.41
CA GLN A 133 -8.69 6.81 22.59
C GLN A 133 -8.11 7.27 21.25
N LEU A 134 -8.46 8.50 20.87
CA LEU A 134 -7.79 9.24 19.81
C LEU A 134 -6.72 10.12 20.43
N ILE A 135 -5.59 10.28 19.75
CA ILE A 135 -4.53 11.22 20.17
C ILE A 135 -4.54 12.46 19.29
N ILE A 136 -4.27 13.63 19.88
CA ILE A 136 -4.20 14.90 19.15
C ILE A 136 -3.19 14.76 18.01
N GLY A 137 -3.59 15.20 16.82
CA GLY A 137 -2.76 15.17 15.62
C GLY A 137 -2.71 13.83 14.89
N GLN A 138 -3.35 12.77 15.43
CA GLN A 138 -3.57 11.52 14.71
C GLN A 138 -4.37 11.79 13.44
N SER A 139 -3.91 11.27 12.30
CA SER A 139 -4.71 11.27 11.09
C SER A 139 -5.53 9.99 10.98
N ILE A 140 -6.80 10.14 10.59
CA ILE A 140 -7.71 9.03 10.31
C ILE A 140 -8.39 9.23 8.96
N VAL A 141 -8.62 8.13 8.27
CA VAL A 141 -9.37 8.07 7.02
C VAL A 141 -10.86 7.96 7.33
N ILE A 142 -11.66 8.85 6.78
CA ILE A 142 -13.11 8.86 6.93
C ILE A 142 -13.72 8.20 5.69
N PRO A 143 -14.36 7.01 5.84
CA PRO A 143 -14.91 6.26 4.72
C PRO A 143 -16.27 6.83 4.26
N ILE A 144 -16.23 7.92 3.50
CA ILE A 144 -17.43 8.56 2.98
C ILE A 144 -17.95 7.77 1.77
N THR A 145 -19.04 7.03 1.95
CA THR A 145 -19.62 6.17 0.91
C THR A 145 -20.77 6.80 0.12
N ALA A 146 -21.10 8.06 0.43
CA ALA A 146 -22.27 8.72 -0.12
C ALA A 146 -22.05 9.16 -1.59
N GLN A 147 -22.84 8.60 -2.51
CA GLN A 147 -22.86 9.01 -3.92
C GLN A 147 -23.76 10.23 -4.19
N SER A 148 -24.66 10.53 -3.25
CA SER A 148 -25.59 11.64 -3.34
C SER A 148 -25.92 12.21 -1.96
N HIS A 149 -26.35 13.47 -1.93
CA HIS A 149 -26.79 14.16 -0.73
C HIS A 149 -28.10 14.89 -0.97
N THR A 150 -29.10 14.65 -0.12
CA THR A 150 -30.31 15.46 -0.09
C THR A 150 -30.07 16.72 0.74
N VAL A 151 -30.09 17.88 0.07
CA VAL A 151 -29.88 19.20 0.67
C VAL A 151 -30.83 19.42 1.84
N ARG A 152 -30.28 19.86 2.96
CA ARG A 152 -30.98 20.22 4.20
C ARG A 152 -30.94 21.74 4.38
N PRO A 153 -31.86 22.33 5.17
CA PRO A 153 -31.76 23.73 5.55
C PRO A 153 -30.38 24.07 6.13
N GLY A 154 -29.74 25.11 5.60
CA GLY A 154 -28.40 25.55 6.01
C GLY A 154 -27.24 24.94 5.21
N ASP A 155 -27.50 23.98 4.31
CA ASP A 155 -26.47 23.47 3.42
C ASP A 155 -26.05 24.52 2.38
N THR A 156 -24.75 24.56 2.12
CA THR A 156 -24.14 25.34 1.04
C THR A 156 -23.18 24.44 0.29
N LEU A 157 -22.80 24.81 -0.94
CA LEU A 157 -21.76 24.07 -1.65
C LEU A 157 -20.47 23.97 -0.83
N PHE A 158 -20.11 25.03 -0.09
CA PHE A 158 -18.94 25.02 0.79
C PHE A 158 -19.07 24.02 1.95
N THR A 159 -20.18 24.03 2.69
CA THR A 159 -20.35 23.10 3.83
C THR A 159 -20.43 21.65 3.37
N LEU A 160 -21.04 21.39 2.21
CA LEU A 160 -21.08 20.05 1.62
C LEU A 160 -19.72 19.64 1.05
N SER A 161 -18.96 20.55 0.44
CA SER A 161 -17.63 20.23 -0.06
C SER A 161 -16.70 19.81 1.07
N GLN A 162 -16.77 20.48 2.22
CA GLN A 162 -16.05 20.10 3.45
C GLN A 162 -16.50 18.76 4.01
N ARG A 163 -17.82 18.48 4.01
CA ARG A 163 -18.35 17.19 4.46
C ARG A 163 -17.90 16.05 3.56
N TYR A 164 -17.90 16.26 2.24
CA TYR A 164 -17.65 15.22 1.26
C TYR A 164 -16.22 15.17 0.74
N GLY A 165 -15.31 16.02 1.22
CA GLY A 165 -13.90 16.01 0.77
C GLY A 165 -13.71 16.32 -0.71
N VAL A 166 -14.56 17.18 -1.27
CA VAL A 166 -14.52 17.63 -2.67
C VAL A 166 -14.34 19.14 -2.71
N THR A 167 -14.03 19.72 -3.87
CA THR A 167 -14.06 21.18 -4.03
C THR A 167 -15.49 21.67 -4.30
N PRO A 168 -15.84 22.91 -3.89
CA PRO A 168 -17.12 23.52 -4.27
C PRO A 168 -17.33 23.51 -5.78
N GLU A 169 -16.27 23.71 -6.56
CA GLU A 169 -16.28 23.71 -8.03
C GLU A 169 -16.62 22.32 -8.58
N ALA A 170 -15.99 21.26 -8.07
CA ALA A 170 -16.27 19.90 -8.49
C ALA A 170 -17.71 19.50 -8.14
N LEU A 171 -18.19 19.89 -6.96
CA LEU A 171 -19.57 19.62 -6.54
C LEU A 171 -20.58 20.39 -7.40
N ALA A 172 -20.31 21.66 -7.69
CA ALA A 172 -21.13 22.50 -8.56
C ALA A 172 -21.19 21.94 -9.99
N GLN A 173 -20.02 21.61 -10.55
CA GLN A 173 -19.88 21.01 -11.89
C GLN A 173 -20.60 19.66 -11.97
N ALA A 174 -20.46 18.80 -10.97
CA ALA A 174 -21.14 17.51 -10.92
C ALA A 174 -22.67 17.63 -10.90
N ASN A 175 -23.20 18.79 -10.53
CA ASN A 175 -24.63 19.07 -10.42
C ASN A 175 -25.14 20.11 -11.42
N ASN A 176 -24.30 20.54 -12.37
CA ASN A 176 -24.63 21.57 -13.37
C ASN A 176 -25.23 22.85 -12.76
N ILE A 177 -24.70 23.29 -11.60
CA ILE A 177 -25.11 24.53 -10.93
C ILE A 177 -23.93 25.50 -10.81
N PRO A 178 -24.18 26.82 -10.74
CA PRO A 178 -23.13 27.79 -10.40
C PRO A 178 -22.55 27.53 -9.01
N VAL A 179 -21.25 27.80 -8.82
CA VAL A 179 -20.57 27.66 -7.51
C VAL A 179 -21.15 28.58 -6.42
N THR A 180 -21.81 29.67 -6.83
CA THR A 180 -22.48 30.65 -5.96
C THR A 180 -23.97 30.35 -5.76
N ALA A 181 -24.50 29.27 -6.33
CA ALA A 181 -25.92 28.98 -6.27
C ALA A 181 -26.36 28.63 -4.84
N PRO A 182 -27.44 29.24 -4.32
CA PRO A 182 -28.06 28.77 -3.08
C PRO A 182 -28.65 27.38 -3.31
N LEU A 183 -28.51 26.50 -2.32
CA LEU A 183 -29.03 25.14 -2.39
C LEU A 183 -30.46 25.07 -1.85
N ILE A 184 -31.38 24.49 -2.63
CA ILE A 184 -32.79 24.35 -2.25
C ILE A 184 -32.97 23.08 -1.40
N PRO A 185 -33.46 23.17 -0.14
CA PRO A 185 -33.74 21.99 0.67
C PRO A 185 -34.62 20.96 -0.04
N GLY A 186 -34.26 19.69 0.08
CA GLY A 186 -34.90 18.58 -0.63
C GLY A 186 -34.27 18.24 -1.99
N THR A 187 -33.42 19.11 -2.55
CA THR A 187 -32.68 18.81 -3.79
C THR A 187 -31.69 17.68 -3.54
N VAL A 188 -31.61 16.70 -4.45
CA VAL A 188 -30.59 15.66 -4.40
C VAL A 188 -29.40 16.07 -5.25
N LEU A 189 -28.25 16.30 -4.61
CA LEU A 189 -26.98 16.56 -5.27
C LEU A 189 -26.20 15.26 -5.44
N ARG A 190 -25.59 15.08 -6.61
CA ARG A 190 -24.58 14.07 -6.88
C ARG A 190 -23.25 14.48 -6.27
N ILE A 191 -22.63 13.59 -5.50
CA ILE A 191 -21.28 13.80 -4.96
C ILE A 191 -20.26 13.34 -6.00
N PRO A 192 -19.35 14.23 -6.46
CA PRO A 192 -18.38 13.86 -7.48
C PRO A 192 -17.45 12.77 -6.98
N GLN A 193 -17.12 11.87 -7.88
CA GLN A 193 -16.17 10.79 -7.64
C GLN A 193 -14.77 11.23 -8.01
N ARG A 194 -13.78 10.82 -7.22
CA ARG A 194 -12.39 11.03 -7.57
C ARG A 194 -12.05 10.11 -8.75
N GLU A 195 -11.51 10.68 -9.82
CA GLU A 195 -10.99 9.86 -10.91
C GLU A 195 -9.78 9.06 -10.41
N ARG A 196 -9.79 7.76 -10.69
CA ARG A 196 -8.75 6.82 -10.27
C ARG A 196 -7.77 6.59 -11.41
N THR A 197 -6.56 7.13 -11.26
CA THR A 197 -5.48 6.90 -12.24
C THR A 197 -5.09 5.41 -12.20
N PRO A 198 -4.99 4.73 -13.34
CA PRO A 198 -4.53 3.35 -13.34
C PRO A 198 -3.02 3.28 -13.13
N ILE A 199 -2.58 2.54 -12.11
CA ILE A 199 -1.17 2.33 -11.80
C ILE A 199 -0.87 0.85 -11.58
N GLU A 200 0.42 0.54 -11.45
CA GLU A 200 0.89 -0.74 -10.95
C GLU A 200 1.51 -0.59 -9.58
N VAL A 201 1.40 -1.63 -8.75
CA VAL A 201 1.86 -1.60 -7.36
C VAL A 201 2.74 -2.80 -7.09
N ASN A 202 3.96 -2.54 -6.64
CA ASN A 202 4.88 -3.53 -6.11
C ASN A 202 4.97 -3.43 -4.59
N ALA A 203 5.29 -4.53 -3.93
CA ALA A 203 5.67 -4.52 -2.53
C ALA A 203 6.68 -5.64 -2.25
N TYR A 204 7.71 -5.32 -1.46
CA TYR A 204 8.68 -6.29 -0.99
C TYR A 204 8.16 -7.06 0.22
N LEU A 205 8.51 -8.34 0.30
CA LEU A 205 8.23 -9.22 1.43
C LEU A 205 9.51 -9.96 1.84
N GLU A 206 9.91 -9.78 3.09
CA GLU A 206 11.05 -10.51 3.71
C GLU A 206 10.59 -11.77 4.46
N ILE A 207 9.35 -11.78 4.96
CA ILE A 207 8.83 -12.87 5.78
C ILE A 207 8.21 -13.96 4.89
N MET A 208 8.80 -15.15 4.92
CA MET A 208 8.38 -16.30 4.13
C MET A 208 7.52 -17.30 4.92
N GLY A 209 7.14 -18.42 4.29
CA GLY A 209 6.31 -19.45 4.92
C GLY A 209 4.87 -19.01 5.20
N GLU A 210 4.27 -19.56 6.26
CA GLU A 210 2.83 -19.34 6.54
C GLU A 210 2.51 -17.89 6.91
N ARG A 211 3.42 -17.19 7.62
CA ARG A 211 3.22 -15.77 7.92
C ARG A 211 3.26 -14.93 6.65
N GLY A 212 4.20 -15.20 5.75
CA GLY A 212 4.26 -14.56 4.43
C GLY A 212 3.00 -14.83 3.60
N ARG A 213 2.47 -16.06 3.65
CA ARG A 213 1.20 -16.42 3.00
C ARG A 213 0.04 -15.58 3.53
N GLN A 214 -0.07 -15.43 4.85
CA GLN A 214 -1.13 -14.63 5.45
C GLN A 214 -1.02 -13.15 5.06
N ILE A 215 0.19 -12.56 5.14
CA ILE A 215 0.42 -11.19 4.70
C ILE A 215 0.00 -11.03 3.23
N THR A 216 0.38 -11.99 2.38
CA THR A 216 -0.01 -11.99 0.97
C THR A 216 -1.52 -12.01 0.82
N ARG A 217 -2.23 -12.85 1.56
CA ARG A 217 -3.71 -12.90 1.59
C ARG A 217 -4.34 -11.57 1.97
N ASP A 218 -3.73 -10.88 2.93
CA ASP A 218 -4.30 -9.65 3.46
C ASP A 218 -4.16 -8.49 2.46
N VAL A 219 -3.02 -8.36 1.78
CA VAL A 219 -2.74 -7.20 0.90
C VAL A 219 -2.81 -7.47 -0.60
N GLY A 220 -2.87 -8.73 -1.03
CA GLY A 220 -2.69 -9.09 -2.43
C GLY A 220 -3.71 -8.46 -3.38
N PHE A 221 -4.91 -8.10 -2.89
CA PHE A 221 -5.88 -7.29 -3.66
C PHE A 221 -5.27 -5.99 -4.20
N PHE A 222 -4.41 -5.32 -3.43
CA PHE A 222 -3.81 -4.03 -3.76
C PHE A 222 -2.53 -4.11 -4.60
N LEU A 223 -2.07 -5.31 -4.93
CA LEU A 223 -0.75 -5.51 -5.55
C LEU A 223 -0.86 -5.97 -7.00
N THR A 224 -0.01 -5.40 -7.86
CA THR A 224 0.30 -5.94 -9.18
C THR A 224 1.42 -6.97 -9.08
N TYR A 225 2.43 -6.64 -8.26
CA TYR A 225 3.66 -7.40 -8.08
C TYR A 225 3.95 -7.67 -6.61
N MET A 226 4.66 -8.76 -6.34
CA MET A 226 5.26 -9.01 -5.05
C MET A 226 6.71 -9.44 -5.23
N SER A 227 7.63 -8.68 -4.64
CA SER A 227 9.07 -8.93 -4.68
C SER A 227 9.51 -9.72 -3.45
N PHE A 228 10.00 -10.94 -3.66
CA PHE A 228 10.39 -11.85 -2.58
C PHE A 228 11.87 -11.64 -2.22
N PHE A 229 12.12 -10.95 -1.11
CA PHE A 229 13.47 -10.56 -0.68
C PHE A 229 14.09 -11.65 0.22
N SER A 230 15.24 -12.25 -0.12
CA SER A 230 15.89 -12.26 -1.44
C SER A 230 16.69 -13.54 -1.64
N TYR A 231 16.93 -13.92 -2.90
CA TYR A 231 17.95 -14.89 -3.27
C TYR A 231 19.32 -14.21 -3.24
N GLN A 232 20.13 -14.53 -2.23
CA GLN A 232 21.48 -13.95 -2.10
C GLN A 232 22.43 -14.61 -3.07
N VAL A 233 23.07 -13.80 -3.91
CA VAL A 233 24.04 -14.26 -4.91
C VAL A 233 25.39 -14.50 -4.22
N ARG A 234 26.03 -15.63 -4.52
CA ARG A 234 27.40 -15.93 -4.10
C ARG A 234 28.39 -15.54 -5.19
N ALA A 235 29.65 -15.30 -4.82
CA ALA A 235 30.71 -14.91 -5.76
C ALA A 235 30.92 -15.93 -6.90
N ASN A 236 30.61 -17.21 -6.69
CA ASN A 236 30.67 -18.26 -7.70
C ASN A 236 29.42 -18.37 -8.58
N GLY A 237 28.40 -17.51 -8.39
CA GLY A 237 27.14 -17.55 -9.12
C GLY A 237 26.05 -18.47 -8.54
N ASP A 238 26.29 -19.08 -7.38
CA ASP A 238 25.23 -19.81 -6.68
C ASP A 238 24.23 -18.85 -6.03
N LEU A 239 23.03 -19.37 -5.76
CA LEU A 239 21.97 -18.66 -5.06
C LEU A 239 21.69 -19.31 -3.71
N VAL A 240 21.52 -18.50 -2.67
CA VAL A 240 20.95 -18.97 -1.40
C VAL A 240 19.44 -19.12 -1.57
N PRO A 241 18.86 -20.32 -1.38
CA PRO A 241 17.43 -20.53 -1.55
C PRO A 241 16.62 -19.93 -0.38
N ILE A 242 15.37 -19.55 -0.67
CA ILE A 242 14.39 -19.09 0.31
C ILE A 242 13.11 -19.95 0.30
N ASN A 243 12.36 -19.95 1.40
CA ASN A 243 11.14 -20.76 1.61
C ASN A 243 9.86 -20.05 1.11
N ASP A 244 9.84 -19.71 -0.17
CA ASP A 244 8.86 -18.82 -0.81
C ASP A 244 7.69 -19.54 -1.52
N GLN A 245 7.78 -20.85 -1.81
CA GLN A 245 6.83 -21.54 -2.71
C GLN A 245 5.37 -21.38 -2.27
N THR A 246 5.09 -21.54 -0.97
CA THR A 246 3.75 -21.38 -0.42
C THR A 246 3.21 -19.95 -0.64
N VAL A 247 4.08 -18.96 -0.57
CA VAL A 247 3.73 -17.55 -0.71
C VAL A 247 3.57 -17.17 -2.18
N ILE A 248 4.42 -17.70 -3.07
CA ILE A 248 4.28 -17.58 -4.53
C ILE A 248 2.91 -18.10 -4.99
N ASN A 249 2.51 -19.27 -4.49
CA ASN A 249 1.21 -19.86 -4.83
C ASN A 249 0.03 -18.96 -4.40
N GLU A 250 0.10 -18.36 -3.21
CA GLU A 250 -0.93 -17.42 -2.73
C GLU A 250 -0.93 -16.11 -3.53
N ALA A 251 0.24 -15.59 -3.93
CA ALA A 251 0.34 -14.42 -4.78
C ALA A 251 -0.34 -14.66 -6.13
N LEU A 252 -0.04 -15.80 -6.77
CA LEU A 252 -0.68 -16.20 -8.03
C LEU A 252 -2.20 -16.38 -7.89
N ASN A 253 -2.67 -16.98 -6.80
CA ASN A 253 -4.10 -17.12 -6.52
C ASN A 253 -4.82 -15.76 -6.43
N GLN A 254 -4.12 -14.72 -6.01
CA GLN A 254 -4.62 -13.34 -5.92
C GLN A 254 -4.29 -12.47 -7.14
N ARG A 255 -3.83 -13.09 -8.23
CA ARG A 255 -3.44 -12.41 -9.46
C ARG A 255 -2.34 -11.38 -9.24
N VAL A 256 -1.42 -11.67 -8.31
CA VAL A 256 -0.21 -10.89 -8.06
C VAL A 256 0.95 -11.59 -8.74
N ALA A 257 1.72 -10.87 -9.55
CA ALA A 257 2.86 -11.41 -10.25
C ALA A 257 4.07 -11.53 -9.30
N PRO A 258 4.53 -12.74 -8.96
CA PRO A 258 5.70 -12.92 -8.12
C PRO A 258 6.97 -12.51 -8.87
N LEU A 259 7.83 -11.72 -8.23
CA LEU A 259 9.14 -11.30 -8.74
C LEU A 259 10.25 -11.91 -7.87
N MET A 260 11.20 -12.59 -8.52
CA MET A 260 12.39 -13.13 -7.86
C MET A 260 13.37 -11.99 -7.63
N VAL A 261 13.71 -11.70 -6.37
CA VAL A 261 14.72 -10.68 -6.05
C VAL A 261 16.07 -11.35 -5.89
N ILE A 262 17.07 -10.87 -6.63
CA ILE A 262 18.47 -11.25 -6.42
C ILE A 262 19.25 -10.08 -5.83
N THR A 263 20.10 -10.36 -4.85
CA THR A 263 20.92 -9.35 -4.16
C THR A 263 22.38 -9.78 -4.10
N ASN A 264 23.30 -8.80 -4.06
CA ASN A 264 24.70 -9.01 -3.66
C ASN A 264 24.86 -8.92 -2.14
N PHE A 265 23.86 -9.39 -1.40
CA PHE A 265 23.81 -9.34 0.06
C PHE A 265 24.52 -10.56 0.66
N ALA A 266 25.41 -10.34 1.61
CA ALA A 266 26.08 -11.39 2.36
C ALA A 266 26.38 -10.90 3.77
N GLU A 267 26.30 -11.80 4.75
CA GLU A 267 26.70 -11.52 6.13
C GLU A 267 25.99 -10.30 6.76
N GLY A 268 24.75 -10.03 6.34
CA GLY A 268 23.93 -8.95 6.89
C GLY A 268 24.13 -7.57 6.23
N THR A 269 24.87 -7.50 5.12
CA THR A 269 25.04 -6.25 4.34
C THR A 269 25.23 -6.52 2.86
N PHE A 270 25.18 -5.49 2.02
CA PHE A 270 25.59 -5.55 0.62
C PHE A 270 27.11 -5.61 0.48
N SER A 271 27.60 -6.43 -0.47
CA SER A 271 29.03 -6.61 -0.75
C SER A 271 29.37 -6.21 -2.20
N SER A 272 30.24 -5.21 -2.33
CA SER A 272 30.81 -4.76 -3.60
C SER A 272 31.61 -5.87 -4.29
N GLU A 273 32.29 -6.71 -3.51
CA GLU A 273 33.14 -7.81 -3.98
C GLU A 273 32.34 -8.91 -4.64
N ILE A 274 31.17 -9.26 -4.08
CA ILE A 274 30.27 -10.26 -4.70
C ILE A 274 29.76 -9.74 -6.04
N ALA A 275 29.33 -8.48 -6.11
CA ALA A 275 28.90 -7.88 -7.37
C ALA A 275 30.04 -7.93 -8.42
N ARG A 276 31.24 -7.46 -8.05
CA ARG A 276 32.43 -7.50 -8.92
C ARG A 276 32.78 -8.90 -9.40
N ALA A 277 32.74 -9.90 -8.51
CA ALA A 277 33.06 -11.29 -8.86
C ALA A 277 32.09 -11.81 -9.93
N VAL A 278 30.79 -11.58 -9.75
CA VAL A 278 29.75 -12.00 -10.71
C VAL A 278 29.86 -11.24 -12.04
N PHE A 279 30.30 -9.98 -12.02
CA PHE A 279 30.44 -9.20 -13.25
C PHE A 279 31.67 -9.59 -14.07
N THR A 280 32.75 -10.01 -13.42
CA THR A 280 34.04 -10.27 -14.08
C THR A 280 34.30 -11.74 -14.39
N ASP A 281 33.70 -12.68 -13.65
CA ASP A 281 33.81 -14.11 -13.93
C ASP A 281 32.65 -14.61 -14.80
N GLN A 282 32.95 -14.88 -16.07
CA GLN A 282 32.01 -15.40 -17.06
C GLN A 282 31.40 -16.76 -16.67
N THR A 283 32.15 -17.63 -15.98
CA THR A 283 31.67 -18.94 -15.52
C THR A 283 30.69 -18.77 -14.37
N ALA A 284 31.01 -17.91 -13.40
CA ALA A 284 30.11 -17.56 -12.31
C ALA A 284 28.82 -16.92 -12.85
N GLN A 285 28.93 -15.99 -13.80
CA GLN A 285 27.77 -15.33 -14.39
C GLN A 285 26.86 -16.29 -15.16
N ASN A 286 27.43 -17.23 -15.92
CA ASN A 286 26.65 -18.27 -16.59
C ASN A 286 25.93 -19.17 -15.59
N ARG A 287 26.64 -19.62 -14.53
CA ARG A 287 26.05 -20.41 -13.45
C ARG A 287 24.89 -19.68 -12.77
N LEU A 288 25.07 -18.38 -12.49
CA LEU A 288 24.02 -17.53 -11.94
C LEU A 288 22.79 -17.49 -12.84
N PHE A 289 22.98 -17.31 -14.15
CA PHE A 289 21.86 -17.27 -15.08
C PHE A 289 21.13 -18.62 -15.18
N ASP A 290 21.85 -19.74 -15.15
CA ASP A 290 21.24 -21.07 -15.14
C ASP A 290 20.44 -21.31 -13.84
N ASN A 291 20.98 -20.89 -12.70
CA ASN A 291 20.31 -20.97 -11.40
C ASN A 291 19.04 -20.09 -11.33
N ILE A 292 19.12 -18.86 -11.86
CA ILE A 292 17.96 -17.95 -11.97
C ILE A 292 16.91 -18.58 -12.89
N GLU A 293 17.29 -19.04 -14.09
CA GLU A 293 16.35 -19.62 -15.05
C GLU A 293 15.63 -20.85 -14.46
N SER A 294 16.39 -21.75 -13.82
CA SER A 294 15.83 -22.92 -13.13
C SER A 294 14.83 -22.50 -12.05
N THR A 295 15.20 -21.54 -11.19
CA THR A 295 14.34 -21.06 -10.11
C THR A 295 13.07 -20.38 -10.64
N LEU A 296 13.21 -19.50 -11.63
CA LEU A 296 12.09 -18.79 -12.24
C LEU A 296 11.06 -19.78 -12.80
N ARG A 297 11.53 -20.77 -13.57
CA ARG A 297 10.67 -21.79 -14.20
C ARG A 297 10.03 -22.71 -13.19
N THR A 298 10.82 -23.27 -12.26
CA THR A 298 10.35 -24.31 -11.33
C THR A 298 9.35 -23.77 -10.31
N LYS A 299 9.57 -22.55 -9.81
CA LYS A 299 8.70 -21.94 -8.79
C LYS A 299 7.54 -21.15 -9.36
N GLY A 300 7.58 -20.82 -10.66
CA GLY A 300 6.52 -20.08 -11.34
C GLY A 300 6.60 -18.56 -11.11
N TYR A 301 7.81 -18.01 -11.03
CA TYR A 301 8.00 -16.56 -11.02
C TYR A 301 7.57 -15.92 -12.35
N ARG A 302 7.24 -14.63 -12.31
CA ARG A 302 6.82 -13.84 -13.49
C ARG A 302 7.85 -12.80 -13.91
N GLY A 303 8.85 -12.57 -13.07
CA GLY A 303 9.93 -11.65 -13.39
C GLY A 303 11.10 -11.75 -12.43
N LEU A 304 12.16 -11.04 -12.79
CA LEU A 304 13.42 -10.92 -12.05
C LEU A 304 13.62 -9.45 -11.65
N ASN A 305 13.83 -9.24 -10.36
CA ASN A 305 14.23 -7.97 -9.78
C ASN A 305 15.72 -8.06 -9.38
N ILE A 306 16.55 -7.23 -10.01
CA ILE A 306 17.98 -7.12 -9.67
C ILE A 306 18.15 -5.98 -8.68
N ASP A 307 18.53 -6.33 -7.46
CA ASP A 307 18.74 -5.40 -6.34
C ASP A 307 20.19 -5.48 -5.88
N PHE A 308 21.08 -4.98 -6.75
CA PHE A 308 22.50 -4.92 -6.46
C PHE A 308 22.87 -3.52 -6.02
N GLU A 309 23.32 -3.38 -4.77
CA GLU A 309 23.66 -2.12 -4.14
C GLU A 309 25.13 -2.04 -3.75
N TYR A 310 25.61 -0.83 -3.44
CA TYR A 310 26.99 -0.57 -3.04
C TYR A 310 28.02 -1.18 -4.01
N ILE A 311 27.79 -1.07 -5.31
CA ILE A 311 28.72 -1.54 -6.34
C ILE A 311 29.89 -0.56 -6.42
N PHE A 312 31.12 -1.06 -6.61
CA PHE A 312 32.28 -0.18 -6.82
C PHE A 312 32.02 0.79 -7.99
N PRO A 313 32.29 2.10 -7.83
CA PRO A 313 32.04 3.09 -8.89
C PRO A 313 32.65 2.73 -10.25
N GLU A 314 33.87 2.20 -10.26
CA GLU A 314 34.59 1.77 -11.45
C GLU A 314 33.93 0.57 -12.16
N ASP A 315 33.07 -0.18 -11.49
CA ASP A 315 32.34 -1.33 -12.05
C ASP A 315 31.02 -0.92 -12.73
N ARG A 316 30.70 0.37 -12.84
CA ARG A 316 29.47 0.87 -13.49
C ARG A 316 29.21 0.21 -14.85
N GLU A 317 30.22 0.19 -15.73
CA GLU A 317 30.02 -0.39 -17.07
C GLU A 317 29.97 -1.92 -17.05
N LEU A 318 30.64 -2.57 -16.09
CA LEU A 318 30.51 -4.00 -15.87
C LEU A 318 29.08 -4.36 -15.45
N TYR A 319 28.46 -3.55 -14.58
CA TYR A 319 27.06 -3.74 -14.21
C TYR A 319 26.12 -3.50 -15.41
N ASN A 320 26.35 -2.45 -16.20
CA ASN A 320 25.60 -2.21 -17.44
C ASN A 320 25.69 -3.41 -18.41
N GLN A 321 26.86 -4.00 -18.58
CA GLN A 321 27.05 -5.20 -19.41
C GLN A 321 26.34 -6.43 -18.85
N PHE A 322 26.40 -6.64 -17.53
CA PHE A 322 25.63 -7.68 -16.84
C PHE A 322 24.13 -7.53 -17.12
N LEU A 323 23.56 -6.32 -16.98
CA LEU A 323 22.14 -6.06 -17.24
C LEU A 323 21.75 -6.31 -18.71
N ARG A 324 22.62 -5.96 -19.68
CA ARG A 324 22.38 -6.29 -21.09
C ARG A 324 22.29 -7.80 -21.31
N ARG A 325 23.14 -8.59 -20.63
CA ARG A 325 23.10 -10.05 -20.71
C ARG A 325 21.88 -10.65 -20.02
N VAL A 326 21.45 -10.10 -18.88
CA VAL A 326 20.18 -10.44 -18.23
C VAL A 326 19.02 -10.23 -19.21
N VAL A 327 18.93 -9.05 -19.84
CA VAL A 327 17.90 -8.77 -20.84
C VAL A 327 17.94 -9.77 -22.00
N ALA A 328 19.11 -10.01 -22.57
CA ALA A 328 19.27 -10.94 -23.69
C ALA A 328 18.85 -12.38 -23.32
N ARG A 329 19.09 -12.81 -22.08
CA ARG A 329 18.77 -14.17 -21.61
C ARG A 329 17.29 -14.33 -21.26
N PHE A 330 16.70 -13.40 -20.52
CA PHE A 330 15.41 -13.60 -19.84
C PHE A 330 14.22 -12.95 -20.56
N ARG A 331 14.40 -11.83 -21.26
CA ARG A 331 13.29 -11.17 -21.98
C ARG A 331 12.66 -12.06 -23.07
N PRO A 332 13.43 -12.77 -23.92
CA PRO A 332 12.82 -13.68 -24.91
C PRO A 332 12.02 -14.83 -24.30
N GLN A 333 12.22 -15.12 -23.01
CA GLN A 333 11.48 -16.14 -22.27
C GLN A 333 10.17 -15.61 -21.67
N GLY A 334 9.88 -14.31 -21.82
CA GLY A 334 8.65 -13.68 -21.33
C GLY A 334 8.71 -13.19 -19.87
N TYR A 335 9.88 -13.17 -19.24
CA TYR A 335 10.03 -12.63 -17.89
C TYR A 335 10.06 -11.11 -17.88
N LEU A 336 9.37 -10.51 -16.91
CA LEU A 336 9.52 -9.10 -16.58
C LEU A 336 10.87 -8.85 -15.91
N LEU A 337 11.53 -7.75 -16.25
CA LEU A 337 12.84 -7.38 -15.73
C LEU A 337 12.79 -5.99 -15.12
N CYS A 338 13.19 -5.89 -13.85
CA CYS A 338 13.30 -4.61 -13.16
C CYS A 338 14.55 -4.54 -12.28
N THR A 339 14.99 -3.32 -11.98
CA THR A 339 16.10 -3.07 -11.05
C THR A 339 15.63 -2.18 -9.91
N ALA A 340 16.11 -2.45 -8.70
CA ALA A 340 16.10 -1.47 -7.63
C ALA A 340 17.37 -0.61 -7.74
N VAL A 341 17.23 0.72 -7.61
CA VAL A 341 18.34 1.66 -7.73
C VAL A 341 18.27 2.74 -6.65
N ALA A 342 19.45 3.17 -6.22
CA ALA A 342 19.65 4.22 -5.24
C ALA A 342 19.05 5.54 -5.70
N PRO A 343 18.54 6.38 -4.77
CA PRO A 343 17.94 7.66 -5.09
C PRO A 343 19.00 8.67 -5.55
N LYS A 344 18.98 9.02 -6.84
CA LYS A 344 19.90 10.02 -7.43
C LYS A 344 19.19 11.32 -7.73
N THR A 345 19.86 12.45 -7.51
CA THR A 345 19.39 13.79 -7.89
C THR A 345 20.16 14.37 -9.08
N SER A 346 21.20 13.68 -9.56
CA SER A 346 21.91 14.01 -10.80
C SER A 346 22.67 12.80 -11.37
N GLY A 347 23.09 12.90 -12.63
CA GLY A 347 23.91 11.87 -13.29
C GLY A 347 25.35 11.82 -12.79
N THR A 348 25.84 12.90 -12.17
CA THR A 348 27.20 13.04 -11.64
C THR A 348 27.28 12.84 -10.13
N GLN A 349 26.20 12.39 -9.48
CA GLN A 349 26.20 12.11 -8.05
C GLN A 349 27.18 10.98 -7.73
N THR A 350 28.12 11.27 -6.84
CA THR A 350 29.19 10.37 -6.43
C THR A 350 28.83 9.56 -5.19
N GLY A 351 29.59 8.50 -4.91
CA GLY A 351 29.43 7.59 -3.78
C GLY A 351 29.09 6.16 -4.22
N THR A 352 29.61 5.19 -3.45
CA THR A 352 29.49 3.75 -3.74
C THR A 352 28.04 3.27 -3.90
N LEU A 353 27.09 3.92 -3.25
CA LEU A 353 25.66 3.61 -3.40
C LEU A 353 25.10 4.06 -4.77
N TYR A 354 25.65 5.10 -5.40
CA TYR A 354 25.00 5.84 -6.50
C TYR A 354 25.68 5.71 -7.85
N GLU A 355 27.02 5.66 -7.89
CA GLU A 355 27.77 5.86 -9.14
C GLU A 355 27.53 4.74 -10.16
N ALA A 356 27.48 3.50 -9.69
CA ALA A 356 27.25 2.34 -10.54
C ALA A 356 25.81 2.23 -11.07
N HIS A 357 24.84 2.94 -10.48
CA HIS A 357 23.45 2.94 -10.94
C HIS A 357 23.26 3.97 -12.06
N ASP A 358 23.37 3.49 -13.29
CA ASP A 358 23.28 4.28 -14.52
C ASP A 358 21.82 4.42 -14.99
N TYR A 359 21.10 5.41 -14.45
CA TYR A 359 19.67 5.62 -14.70
C TYR A 359 19.28 5.54 -16.19
N PRO A 360 19.95 6.22 -17.14
CA PRO A 360 19.68 6.07 -18.58
C PRO A 360 19.73 4.62 -19.07
N VAL A 361 20.76 3.86 -18.69
CA VAL A 361 20.92 2.46 -19.12
C VAL A 361 19.86 1.57 -18.48
N HIS A 362 19.59 1.73 -17.19
CA HIS A 362 18.54 1.00 -16.49
C HIS A 362 17.15 1.30 -17.10
N GLY A 363 16.83 2.56 -17.37
CA GLY A 363 15.56 2.98 -17.98
C GLY A 363 15.39 2.49 -19.42
N GLN A 364 16.48 2.38 -20.17
CA GLN A 364 16.46 1.79 -21.52
C GLN A 364 16.24 0.27 -21.46
N LEU A 365 16.98 -0.43 -20.59
CA LEU A 365 17.04 -1.89 -20.57
C LEU A 365 15.84 -2.53 -19.86
N MET A 366 15.42 -2.01 -18.72
CA MET A 366 14.41 -2.65 -17.86
C MET A 366 12.97 -2.34 -18.31
N ASP A 367 12.03 -3.20 -17.92
CA ASP A 367 10.59 -2.95 -18.14
C ASP A 367 10.09 -1.87 -17.17
N PHE A 368 10.64 -1.84 -15.95
CA PHE A 368 10.50 -0.74 -15.00
C PHE A 368 11.68 -0.69 -14.02
N VAL A 369 11.85 0.45 -13.34
CA VAL A 369 12.89 0.72 -12.36
C VAL A 369 12.23 1.12 -11.05
N ILE A 370 12.68 0.54 -9.94
CA ILE A 370 12.24 0.88 -8.58
C ILE A 370 13.26 1.85 -8.00
N LEU A 371 12.82 3.08 -7.71
CA LEU A 371 13.67 4.08 -7.06
C LEU A 371 13.55 3.93 -5.55
N MET A 372 14.64 3.71 -4.84
CA MET A 372 14.66 3.58 -3.38
C MET A 372 14.55 4.95 -2.69
N THR A 373 13.42 5.64 -2.90
CA THR A 373 13.13 6.98 -2.40
C THR A 373 12.69 6.97 -0.94
N TYR A 374 13.51 6.40 -0.06
CA TYR A 374 13.36 6.35 1.40
C TYR A 374 14.75 6.25 2.08
N GLU A 375 14.80 6.12 3.41
CA GLU A 375 16.04 6.12 4.22
C GLU A 375 16.83 7.44 4.28
N TRP A 376 16.18 8.61 4.17
CA TRP A 376 16.85 9.87 4.57
C TRP A 376 17.03 9.96 6.08
N GLY A 377 15.96 9.67 6.82
CA GLY A 377 16.03 9.24 8.22
C GLY A 377 16.05 7.72 8.26
N TRP A 378 17.19 7.15 8.67
CA TRP A 378 17.43 5.72 8.70
C TRP A 378 17.93 5.27 10.07
N SER A 379 17.86 3.97 10.35
CA SER A 379 18.10 3.43 11.70
C SER A 379 19.46 3.78 12.29
N GLY A 380 20.53 3.81 11.49
CA GLY A 380 21.87 4.21 11.94
C GLY A 380 22.16 5.70 11.84
N GLY A 381 21.26 6.47 11.22
CA GLY A 381 21.38 7.90 10.99
C GLY A 381 20.73 8.74 12.09
N PRO A 382 20.91 10.08 12.03
CA PRO A 382 20.21 10.99 12.90
C PRO A 382 18.69 10.96 12.65
N PRO A 383 17.85 11.35 13.64
CA PRO A 383 16.40 11.38 13.48
C PRO A 383 15.95 12.38 12.42
N LEU A 384 15.28 11.87 11.39
CA LEU A 384 14.68 12.62 10.29
C LEU A 384 13.45 11.86 9.78
N ALA A 385 12.61 12.52 8.99
CA ALA A 385 11.58 11.82 8.21
C ALA A 385 12.22 10.74 7.31
N VAL A 386 11.57 9.58 7.21
CA VAL A 386 12.09 8.44 6.43
C VAL A 386 12.14 8.75 4.93
N ALA A 387 11.04 9.31 4.40
CA ALA A 387 10.90 9.68 2.99
C ALA A 387 10.32 11.10 2.84
N PRO A 388 11.12 12.16 3.14
CA PRO A 388 10.66 13.54 3.07
C PRO A 388 10.36 13.94 1.61
N VAL A 389 9.15 14.46 1.38
CA VAL A 389 8.62 14.77 0.04
C VAL A 389 9.54 15.66 -0.82
N PRO A 390 10.20 16.71 -0.30
CA PRO A 390 11.11 17.52 -1.10
C PRO A 390 12.29 16.73 -1.68
N GLN A 391 12.85 15.78 -0.93
CA GLN A 391 13.97 14.96 -1.38
C GLN A 391 13.51 13.88 -2.36
N VAL A 392 12.35 13.26 -2.09
CA VAL A 392 11.70 12.36 -3.07
C VAL A 392 11.46 13.10 -4.39
N ARG A 393 10.98 14.35 -4.33
CA ARG A 393 10.77 15.20 -5.51
C ARG A 393 12.06 15.44 -6.29
N GLN A 394 13.16 15.77 -5.62
CA GLN A 394 14.46 15.98 -6.29
C GLN A 394 14.93 14.74 -7.06
N VAL A 395 14.67 13.55 -6.51
CA VAL A 395 14.99 12.29 -7.18
C VAL A 395 14.11 12.10 -8.42
N LEU A 396 12.80 12.35 -8.30
CA LEU A 396 11.86 12.26 -9.43
C LEU A 396 12.15 13.30 -10.52
N ASP A 397 12.50 14.52 -10.14
CA ASP A 397 12.89 15.60 -11.06
C ASP A 397 14.05 15.14 -11.94
N TYR A 398 15.09 14.55 -11.36
CA TYR A 398 16.18 13.97 -12.15
C TYR A 398 15.75 12.72 -12.91
N ALA A 399 15.14 11.74 -12.25
CA ALA A 399 14.81 10.44 -12.83
C ALA A 399 13.94 10.57 -14.09
N THR A 400 12.97 11.48 -14.08
CA THR A 400 12.09 11.72 -15.23
C THR A 400 12.76 12.40 -16.43
N THR A 401 13.97 12.99 -16.25
CA THR A 401 14.77 13.48 -17.39
C THR A 401 15.50 12.38 -18.15
N VAL A 402 15.70 11.21 -17.53
CA VAL A 402 16.57 10.13 -18.06
C VAL A 402 15.89 8.76 -18.13
N ILE A 403 14.74 8.59 -17.47
CA ILE A 403 13.91 7.38 -17.49
C ILE A 403 12.48 7.80 -17.87
N PRO A 404 11.83 7.13 -18.84
CA PRO A 404 10.41 7.35 -19.11
C PRO A 404 9.55 7.18 -17.85
N ALA A 405 8.70 8.15 -17.51
CA ALA A 405 7.92 8.14 -16.28
C ALA A 405 7.06 6.88 -16.08
N ASN A 406 6.52 6.32 -17.17
CA ASN A 406 5.74 5.08 -17.18
C ASN A 406 6.57 3.80 -16.91
N LYS A 407 7.89 3.93 -16.72
CA LYS A 407 8.79 2.89 -16.23
C LYS A 407 9.24 3.11 -14.79
N ILE A 408 8.87 4.19 -14.12
CA ILE A 408 9.35 4.51 -12.78
C ILE A 408 8.32 4.05 -11.74
N MET A 409 8.79 3.24 -10.79
CA MET A 409 8.08 2.98 -9.53
C MET A 409 8.76 3.73 -8.39
N MET A 410 8.00 4.57 -7.71
CA MET A 410 8.49 5.32 -6.55
C MET A 410 8.49 4.43 -5.30
N GLY A 411 9.63 4.33 -4.64
CA GLY A 411 9.78 3.63 -3.37
C GLY A 411 9.01 4.33 -2.24
N MET A 412 8.26 3.58 -1.45
CA MET A 412 7.48 4.09 -0.32
C MET A 412 7.72 3.24 0.94
N PRO A 413 8.12 3.86 2.07
CA PRO A 413 8.25 3.13 3.32
C PRO A 413 6.88 2.87 3.95
N LEU A 414 6.72 1.71 4.59
CA LEU A 414 5.56 1.32 5.41
C LEU A 414 5.87 1.35 6.92
N TYR A 415 6.98 1.99 7.30
CA TYR A 415 7.52 2.02 8.65
C TYR A 415 8.02 3.42 8.99
N GLY A 416 8.22 3.62 10.28
CA GLY A 416 8.97 4.73 10.87
C GLY A 416 10.08 4.20 11.76
N TYR A 417 10.67 5.11 12.51
CA TYR A 417 11.74 4.84 13.44
C TYR A 417 11.53 5.60 14.75
N ASP A 418 11.94 4.94 15.83
CA ASP A 418 11.95 5.43 17.20
C ASP A 418 13.42 5.52 17.66
N TRP A 419 13.92 6.75 17.76
CA TRP A 419 15.28 7.06 18.19
C TRP A 419 15.30 7.46 19.66
N VAL A 420 16.24 6.89 20.42
CA VAL A 420 16.63 7.39 21.73
C VAL A 420 17.53 8.62 21.54
N LEU A 421 17.28 9.69 22.29
CA LEU A 421 18.04 10.93 22.27
C LEU A 421 18.96 11.07 23.50
N PRO A 422 20.10 11.79 23.37
CA PRO A 422 20.61 12.40 22.15
C PRO A 422 21.15 11.35 21.16
N TYR A 423 21.02 11.63 19.85
CA TYR A 423 21.65 10.78 18.83
C TYR A 423 23.18 10.85 18.93
N VAL A 424 23.82 9.69 18.84
CA VAL A 424 25.28 9.56 18.80
C VAL A 424 25.67 8.78 17.54
N PRO A 425 26.48 9.35 16.63
CA PRO A 425 26.97 8.63 15.46
C PRO A 425 27.68 7.33 15.86
N GLY A 426 27.32 6.21 15.21
CA GLY A 426 27.83 4.87 15.55
C GLY A 426 27.26 4.27 16.85
N GLY A 427 26.29 4.94 17.49
CA GLY A 427 25.60 4.46 18.67
C GLY A 427 24.49 3.44 18.37
N GLN A 428 23.52 3.37 19.27
CA GLN A 428 22.35 2.49 19.12
C GLN A 428 21.54 2.87 17.88
N TRP A 429 21.18 1.86 17.09
CA TRP A 429 20.29 2.05 15.95
C TRP A 429 18.85 2.27 16.42
N ALA A 430 18.12 3.15 15.71
CA ALA A 430 16.71 3.38 15.94
C ALA A 430 15.89 2.11 15.72
N ARG A 431 14.86 1.93 16.53
CA ARG A 431 13.94 0.81 16.39
C ARG A 431 12.98 1.09 15.25
N SER A 432 12.90 0.19 14.26
CA SER A 432 11.88 0.24 13.22
C SER A 432 10.50 -0.08 13.81
N ILE A 433 9.50 0.72 13.48
CA ILE A 433 8.13 0.57 13.99
C ILE A 433 7.10 0.78 12.88
N SER A 434 5.94 0.13 12.99
CA SER A 434 4.81 0.41 12.09
C SER A 434 4.10 1.74 12.47
N PRO A 435 3.38 2.38 11.53
CA PRO A 435 2.50 3.51 11.84
C PRO A 435 1.52 3.25 12.98
N GLN A 436 0.90 2.07 13.05
CA GLN A 436 0.02 1.73 14.16
C GLN A 436 0.77 1.59 15.49
N GLU A 437 2.02 1.11 15.48
CA GLU A 437 2.85 1.10 16.69
C GLU A 437 3.25 2.52 17.12
N ALA A 438 3.58 3.41 16.17
CA ALA A 438 3.83 4.83 16.47
C ALA A 438 2.62 5.48 17.16
N ILE A 439 1.40 5.22 16.67
CA ILE A 439 0.16 5.71 17.31
C ILE A 439 -0.01 5.12 18.72
N ARG A 440 0.28 3.83 18.93
CA ARG A 440 0.22 3.20 20.26
C ARG A 440 1.23 3.83 21.24
N LEU A 441 2.44 4.18 20.78
CA LEU A 441 3.42 4.89 21.60
C LEU A 441 2.95 6.29 21.96
N ALA A 442 2.43 7.04 20.98
CA ALA A 442 1.86 8.37 21.21
C ALA A 442 0.72 8.33 22.25
N LEU A 443 -0.15 7.32 22.17
CA LEU A 443 -1.20 7.09 23.17
C LEU A 443 -0.65 6.72 24.55
N ARG A 444 0.31 5.80 24.62
CA ARG A 444 0.92 5.34 25.88
C ARG A 444 1.54 6.49 26.66
N TYR A 445 2.26 7.37 25.96
CA TYR A 445 2.98 8.49 26.58
C TYR A 445 2.22 9.82 26.49
N ASN A 446 0.96 9.81 26.03
CA ASN A 446 0.13 11.01 25.84
C ASN A 446 0.85 12.12 25.03
N ALA A 447 1.59 11.71 23.99
CA ALA A 447 2.34 12.60 23.12
C ALA A 447 1.48 13.02 21.91
N ALA A 448 1.25 14.32 21.74
CA ALA A 448 0.56 14.84 20.57
C ALA A 448 1.40 14.59 19.30
N ILE A 449 0.76 14.04 18.28
CA ILE A 449 1.40 13.79 16.98
C ILE A 449 1.49 15.13 16.24
N GLN A 450 2.70 15.58 15.99
CA GLN A 450 2.98 16.74 15.16
C GLN A 450 3.11 16.33 13.69
N TYR A 451 3.03 17.32 12.79
CA TYR A 451 3.22 17.11 11.36
C TYR A 451 4.15 18.18 10.82
N ASP A 452 5.25 17.79 10.21
CA ASP A 452 6.14 18.73 9.54
C ASP A 452 5.63 18.96 8.11
N PRO A 453 5.09 20.17 7.81
CA PRO A 453 4.55 20.47 6.49
C PRO A 453 5.65 20.52 5.41
N ARG A 454 6.93 20.65 5.77
CA ARG A 454 8.02 20.66 4.79
C ARG A 454 8.36 19.26 4.33
N SER A 455 8.66 18.34 5.25
CA SER A 455 8.92 16.94 4.90
C SER A 455 7.65 16.17 4.51
N GLN A 456 6.47 16.69 4.87
CA GLN A 456 5.18 16.00 4.76
C GLN A 456 5.18 14.69 5.54
N ALA A 457 5.67 14.71 6.79
CA ALA A 457 5.75 13.54 7.65
C ALA A 457 5.31 13.84 9.10
N PRO A 458 4.61 12.90 9.76
CA PRO A 458 4.28 13.00 11.18
C PRO A 458 5.48 12.65 12.07
N PHE A 459 5.53 13.29 13.25
CA PHE A 459 6.52 13.00 14.27
C PHE A 459 6.01 13.35 15.68
N PHE A 460 6.66 12.83 16.71
CA PHE A 460 6.46 13.27 18.10
C PHE A 460 7.65 12.90 18.97
N ASN A 461 7.74 13.54 20.14
CA ASN A 461 8.72 13.21 21.18
C ASN A 461 8.00 12.65 22.40
N TYR A 462 8.67 11.79 23.16
CA TYR A 462 8.20 11.35 24.47
C TYR A 462 9.37 11.03 25.40
N TYR A 463 9.11 10.86 26.70
CA TYR A 463 10.08 10.35 27.66
C TYR A 463 9.67 8.95 28.10
N ASP A 464 10.60 8.01 28.06
CA ASP A 464 10.35 6.64 28.53
C ASP A 464 10.38 6.54 30.07
N GLU A 465 10.15 5.35 30.60
CA GLU A 465 10.14 5.09 32.04
C GLU A 465 11.50 5.30 32.71
N GLN A 466 12.60 5.40 31.95
CA GLN A 466 13.94 5.71 32.42
C GLN A 466 14.27 7.21 32.30
N GLY A 467 13.33 8.04 31.85
CA GLY A 467 13.54 9.46 31.63
C GLY A 467 14.40 9.78 30.41
N ARG A 468 14.60 8.81 29.49
CA ARG A 468 15.28 9.05 28.23
C ARG A 468 14.30 9.69 27.25
N GLU A 469 14.74 10.72 26.55
CA GLU A 469 13.94 11.31 25.50
C GLU A 469 13.98 10.43 24.25
N HIS A 470 12.84 10.33 23.57
CA HIS A 470 12.69 9.66 22.30
C HIS A 470 12.11 10.62 21.27
N ILE A 471 12.49 10.45 20.00
CA ILE A 471 11.81 11.07 18.87
C ILE A 471 11.39 9.99 17.87
N VAL A 472 10.15 10.08 17.41
CA VAL A 472 9.55 9.16 16.46
C VAL A 472 9.22 9.90 15.18
N TRP A 473 9.71 9.40 14.04
CA TRP A 473 9.26 9.82 12.71
C TRP A 473 8.64 8.61 12.01
N PHE A 474 7.47 8.78 11.41
CA PHE A 474 6.74 7.68 10.78
C PHE A 474 5.92 8.17 9.58
N GLU A 475 5.08 7.28 9.03
CA GLU A 475 4.17 7.60 7.93
C GLU A 475 2.71 7.53 8.40
N ASP A 476 1.84 8.36 7.85
CA ASP A 476 0.41 8.32 8.13
C ASP A 476 -0.42 8.64 6.88
N ALA A 477 -1.75 8.75 7.03
CA ALA A 477 -2.65 9.02 5.91
C ALA A 477 -2.25 10.27 5.12
N ARG A 478 -1.77 11.32 5.80
CA ARG A 478 -1.38 12.60 5.19
C ARG A 478 -0.12 12.43 4.35
N SER A 479 0.91 11.82 4.91
CA SER A 479 2.19 11.60 4.20
C SER A 479 2.04 10.62 3.04
N ALA A 480 1.20 9.59 3.17
CA ALA A 480 0.86 8.67 2.08
C ALA A 480 0.14 9.39 0.92
N GLN A 481 -0.86 10.22 1.22
CA GLN A 481 -1.56 11.01 0.20
C GLN A 481 -0.63 11.99 -0.52
N ALA A 482 0.25 12.68 0.21
CA ALA A 482 1.23 13.59 -0.41
C ALA A 482 2.14 12.87 -1.41
N LYS A 483 2.52 11.62 -1.12
CA LYS A 483 3.30 10.75 -2.02
C LYS A 483 2.45 10.26 -3.20
N PHE A 484 1.18 9.91 -3.00
CA PHE A 484 0.27 9.59 -4.11
C PHE A 484 0.04 10.77 -5.06
N ASP A 485 0.05 11.99 -4.54
CA ASP A 485 -0.02 13.19 -5.36
C ASP A 485 1.25 13.36 -6.22
N LEU A 486 2.44 12.95 -5.75
CA LEU A 486 3.65 12.88 -6.57
C LEU A 486 3.50 11.85 -7.70
N VAL A 487 2.98 10.66 -7.43
CA VAL A 487 2.75 9.62 -8.44
C VAL A 487 1.90 10.16 -9.60
N LYS A 488 0.84 10.91 -9.26
CA LYS A 488 -0.04 11.57 -10.24
C LYS A 488 0.66 12.71 -10.96
N ALA A 489 1.36 13.59 -10.23
CA ALA A 489 2.02 14.77 -10.79
C ALA A 489 3.11 14.42 -11.82
N TYR A 490 3.86 13.34 -11.58
CA TYR A 490 4.91 12.87 -12.49
C TYR A 490 4.40 11.81 -13.49
N ASN A 491 3.13 11.41 -13.43
CA ASN A 491 2.55 10.34 -14.25
C ASN A 491 3.39 9.05 -14.20
N LEU A 492 3.76 8.64 -12.99
CA LEU A 492 4.62 7.48 -12.76
C LEU A 492 3.89 6.17 -13.05
N ARG A 493 4.65 5.10 -13.29
CA ARG A 493 4.11 3.73 -13.41
C ARG A 493 3.32 3.32 -12.16
N GLY A 494 3.82 3.73 -11.00
CA GLY A 494 3.17 3.53 -9.72
C GLY A 494 4.14 3.53 -8.54
N VAL A 495 3.88 2.67 -7.56
CA VAL A 495 4.59 2.66 -6.26
C VAL A 495 5.18 1.29 -5.95
N SER A 496 6.26 1.29 -5.17
CA SER A 496 6.91 0.08 -4.66
C SER A 496 7.12 0.18 -3.15
N TYR A 497 6.43 -0.66 -2.38
CA TYR A 497 6.48 -0.60 -0.91
C TYR A 497 7.64 -1.39 -0.32
N TRP A 498 8.34 -0.77 0.64
CA TRP A 498 9.27 -1.43 1.56
C TRP A 498 8.75 -1.24 2.99
N VAL A 499 8.58 -2.26 3.83
CA VAL A 499 8.39 -3.67 3.49
C VAL A 499 7.05 -4.12 4.07
N LEU A 500 6.44 -5.15 3.47
CA LEU A 500 5.21 -5.74 4.00
C LEU A 500 5.46 -6.40 5.37
N GLY A 501 4.45 -6.35 6.24
CA GLY A 501 4.44 -7.01 7.55
C GLY A 501 4.09 -6.09 8.72
N GLY A 502 4.24 -4.77 8.55
CA GLY A 502 3.78 -3.75 9.49
C GLY A 502 2.34 -3.28 9.21
N ASP A 503 1.62 -2.90 10.28
CA ASP A 503 0.24 -2.41 10.16
C ASP A 503 0.21 -0.93 9.71
N PHE A 504 -0.34 -0.69 8.52
CA PHE A 504 -0.64 0.65 8.00
C PHE A 504 -1.92 0.62 7.14
N PRO A 505 -3.11 0.51 7.75
CA PRO A 505 -4.37 0.28 7.02
C PRO A 505 -4.76 1.46 6.10
N GLN A 506 -4.47 2.69 6.54
CA GLN A 506 -4.82 3.89 5.80
C GLN A 506 -4.11 3.95 4.44
N ASN A 507 -2.88 3.43 4.33
CA ASN A 507 -2.16 3.37 3.06
C ASN A 507 -2.94 2.59 2.00
N TRP A 508 -3.37 1.37 2.32
CA TRP A 508 -4.05 0.49 1.36
C TRP A 508 -5.42 1.03 0.93
N ILE A 509 -6.14 1.60 1.90
CA ILE A 509 -7.44 2.18 1.66
C ILE A 509 -7.33 3.45 0.79
N LEU A 510 -6.37 4.33 1.09
CA LEU A 510 -6.10 5.52 0.26
C LEU A 510 -5.56 5.16 -1.12
N LEU A 511 -4.76 4.09 -1.24
CA LEU A 511 -4.25 3.59 -2.51
C LEU A 511 -5.42 3.21 -3.44
N ALA A 512 -6.42 2.46 -2.94
CA ALA A 512 -7.60 2.09 -3.70
C ALA A 512 -8.57 3.25 -3.98
N ASP A 513 -8.58 4.29 -3.13
CA ASP A 513 -9.32 5.52 -3.40
C ASP A 513 -8.67 6.35 -4.52
N ASN A 514 -7.34 6.41 -4.53
CA ASN A 514 -6.60 7.24 -5.47
C ASN A 514 -6.40 6.59 -6.84
N PHE A 515 -6.38 5.26 -6.92
CA PHE A 515 -5.91 4.54 -8.09
C PHE A 515 -6.71 3.30 -8.45
N THR A 516 -6.67 2.94 -9.73
CA THR A 516 -7.09 1.63 -10.22
C THR A 516 -5.87 0.73 -10.31
N ILE A 517 -5.81 -0.34 -9.53
CA ILE A 517 -4.64 -1.23 -9.48
C ILE A 517 -4.70 -2.21 -10.65
N ARG A 518 -3.69 -2.17 -11.52
CA ARG A 518 -3.59 -3.10 -12.65
C ARG A 518 -3.18 -4.49 -12.18
N LYS A 519 -3.86 -5.51 -12.68
CA LYS A 519 -3.48 -6.92 -12.53
C LYS A 519 -2.93 -7.40 -13.86
N ILE A 520 -1.86 -8.20 -13.84
CA ILE A 520 -1.14 -8.63 -15.05
C ILE A 520 -1.02 -10.15 -15.19
N VAL A 521 -1.60 -10.90 -14.26
CA VAL A 521 -1.64 -12.37 -14.25
C VAL A 521 -3.02 -12.90 -13.92
#